data_AF-A0A2V3ZLY4-F1
#
_entry.id   AF-A0A2V3ZLY4-F1
#
_cell.length_a   1.000
_cell.length_b   1.000
_cell.length_c   1.000
_cell.angle_alpha   90.00
_cell.angle_beta   90.00
_cell.angle_gamma   90.00
#
_symmetry.space_group_name_H-M   'P 1'
#
loop_
_entity.id
_entity.type
_entity.pdbx_description
1 polymer ?
#
loop_
_entity_poly.entity_id
_entity_poly.type
_entity_poly.pdbx_seq_one_letter_code
_entity_poly.pdbx_strand_id
1 'polypeptide(L)'
;MIPNVAFKVFLVWIGIVILAIANGLLREAILIPVMSKPTGMVLSGVMLSGLILAVAYLTLPWFGPLPLTGYAAIGIGWLCLTLAFEFSFGRVIQGKPWPELFEAYLFRDGNIWPVVLLVTALAPYIAAKVRGW
;
A
#
# COMPACT_ATOMS: atom_id res chain seq x y z
N MET A 1 20.55 -2.93 -8.99
CA MET A 1 20.23 -2.12 -7.80
C MET A 1 21.32 -2.39 -6.77
N ILE A 2 21.96 -1.37 -6.18
CA ILE A 2 22.98 -1.59 -5.14
C ILE A 2 22.30 -2.32 -3.97
N PRO A 3 22.88 -3.39 -3.38
CA PRO A 3 22.24 -4.18 -2.31
C PRO A 3 21.63 -3.33 -1.18
N ASN A 4 22.27 -2.21 -0.86
CA ASN A 4 21.84 -1.27 0.17
C ASN A 4 20.52 -0.55 -0.14
N VAL A 5 20.18 -0.33 -1.43
CA VAL A 5 18.93 0.35 -1.82
C VAL A 5 17.75 -0.63 -1.75
N ALA A 6 17.93 -1.86 -2.25
CA ALA A 6 16.89 -2.89 -2.18
C ALA A 6 16.46 -3.19 -0.74
N PHE A 7 17.44 -3.27 0.17
CA PHE A 7 17.18 -3.47 1.60
C PHE A 7 16.39 -2.31 2.21
N LYS A 8 16.75 -1.05 1.92
CA LYS A 8 15.99 0.12 2.38
C LYS A 8 14.57 0.14 1.82
N VAL A 9 14.39 -0.17 0.54
CA VAL A 9 13.09 -0.27 -0.12
C VAL A 9 12.21 -1.32 0.57
N PHE A 10 12.79 -2.47 0.91
CA PHE A 10 12.10 -3.52 1.66
C PHE A 10 11.74 -3.08 3.09
N LEU A 11 12.65 -2.42 3.82
CA LEU A 11 12.35 -1.90 5.17
C LEU A 11 11.22 -0.87 5.16
N VAL A 12 11.20 0.02 4.17
CA VAL A 12 10.10 0.98 4.02
C VAL A 12 8.79 0.27 3.72
N TRP A 13 8.80 -0.78 2.90
CA TRP A 13 7.62 -1.61 2.66
C TRP A 13 7.08 -2.28 3.93
N ILE A 14 7.96 -2.81 4.79
CA ILE A 14 7.55 -3.32 6.11
C ILE A 14 6.84 -2.24 6.93
N GLY A 15 7.36 -1.01 6.92
CA GLY A 15 6.69 0.14 7.54
C GLY A 15 5.30 0.41 6.96
N ILE A 16 5.14 0.32 5.63
CA ILE A 16 3.83 0.45 4.95
C ILE A 16 2.87 -0.65 5.40
N VAL A 17 3.33 -1.90 5.52
CA VAL A 17 2.50 -3.02 6.01
C VAL A 17 2.00 -2.76 7.43
N ILE A 18 2.87 -2.27 8.33
CA ILE A 18 2.48 -1.92 9.71
C ILE A 18 1.40 -0.83 9.69
N LEU A 19 1.57 0.21 8.87
CA LEU A 19 0.57 1.27 8.71
C LEU A 19 -0.75 0.73 8.13
N ALA A 20 -0.69 -0.19 7.18
CA ALA A 20 -1.87 -0.81 6.58
C ALA A 20 -2.67 -1.63 7.62
N ILE A 21 -1.98 -2.40 8.47
CA ILE A 21 -2.60 -3.13 9.57
C ILE A 21 -3.23 -2.17 10.58
N ALA A 22 -2.49 -1.14 11.02
CA ALA A 22 -3.01 -0.14 11.95
C ALA A 22 -4.24 0.59 11.39
N ASN A 23 -4.21 0.95 10.10
CA ASN A 23 -5.34 1.57 9.41
C ASN A 23 -6.54 0.61 9.28
N GLY A 24 -6.30 -0.68 9.05
CA GLY A 24 -7.35 -1.71 9.09
C GLY A 24 -7.98 -1.84 10.47
N LEU A 25 -7.18 -1.86 11.54
CA LEU A 25 -7.68 -1.89 12.91
C LEU A 25 -8.51 -0.65 13.24
N LEU A 26 -8.02 0.55 12.88
CA LEU A 26 -8.75 1.81 13.04
C LEU A 26 -10.10 1.79 12.30
N ARG A 27 -10.11 1.23 11.09
CA ARG A 27 -11.33 1.11 10.28
C ARG A 27 -12.39 0.26 10.96
N GLU A 28 -12.02 -0.95 11.40
CA GLU A 28 -12.96 -1.88 12.01
C GLU A 28 -13.39 -1.41 13.41
N ALA A 29 -12.48 -0.82 14.20
CA ALA A 29 -12.76 -0.42 15.58
C ALA A 29 -13.49 0.93 15.70
N ILE A 30 -13.29 1.85 14.76
CA ILE A 30 -13.79 3.23 14.89
C ILE A 30 -14.60 3.66 13.66
N LEU A 31 -14.02 3.60 12.45
CA LEU A 31 -14.65 4.22 11.28
C LEU A 31 -15.98 3.56 10.89
N ILE A 32 -16.01 2.23 10.80
CA ILE A 32 -17.21 1.48 10.44
C ILE A 32 -18.31 1.63 11.50
N PRO A 33 -18.02 1.48 12.82
CA PRO A 33 -19.01 1.72 13.88
C PRO A 33 -19.61 3.13 13.88
N VAL A 34 -18.82 4.17 13.55
CA VAL A 34 -19.28 5.57 13.63
C VAL A 34 -20.00 6.03 12.37
N MET A 35 -19.61 5.57 11.17
CA MET A 35 -20.04 6.18 9.89
C MET A 35 -20.77 5.27 8.90
N SER A 36 -20.90 3.96 9.18
CA SER A 36 -21.32 2.87 8.27
C SER A 36 -20.18 2.20 7.49
N LYS A 37 -20.40 0.93 7.09
CA LYS A 37 -19.40 0.08 6.41
C LYS A 37 -18.87 0.72 5.12
N PRO A 38 -19.70 1.15 4.15
CA PRO A 38 -19.17 1.69 2.89
C PRO A 38 -18.34 2.96 3.09
N THR A 39 -18.82 3.89 3.90
CA THR A 39 -18.11 5.14 4.19
C THR A 39 -16.80 4.87 4.94
N GLY A 40 -16.81 3.98 5.94
CA GLY A 40 -15.61 3.60 6.69
C GLY A 40 -14.55 2.94 5.80
N MET A 41 -14.96 2.08 4.86
CA MET A 41 -14.07 1.45 3.89
C MET A 41 -13.42 2.46 2.94
N VAL A 42 -14.20 3.38 2.38
CA VAL A 42 -13.68 4.42 1.48
C VAL A 42 -12.72 5.35 2.23
N LEU A 43 -13.13 5.86 3.40
CA LEU A 43 -12.30 6.78 4.19
C LEU A 43 -10.97 6.14 4.59
N SER A 44 -11.02 4.89 5.07
CA SER A 44 -9.83 4.12 5.42
C SER A 44 -8.90 3.90 4.21
N GLY A 45 -9.44 3.60 3.04
CA GLY A 45 -8.64 3.46 1.82
C GLY A 45 -7.98 4.76 1.37
N VAL A 46 -8.68 5.89 1.48
CA VAL A 46 -8.14 7.23 1.20
C VAL A 46 -7.04 7.59 2.21
N MET A 47 -7.28 7.35 3.49
CA MET A 47 -6.29 7.58 4.56
C MET A 47 -5.02 6.79 4.32
N LEU A 48 -5.13 5.48 4.05
CA LEU A 48 -3.97 4.63 3.76
C LEU A 48 -3.23 5.07 2.51
N SER A 49 -3.95 5.44 1.44
CA SER A 49 -3.35 5.98 0.21
C SER A 49 -2.53 7.24 0.50
N GLY A 50 -3.06 8.16 1.30
CA GLY A 50 -2.35 9.35 1.76
C GLY A 50 -1.10 9.03 2.59
N LEU A 51 -1.19 8.07 3.51
CA LEU A 51 -0.05 7.60 4.30
C LEU A 51 1.05 7.00 3.42
N ILE A 52 0.69 6.18 2.44
CA ILE A 52 1.66 5.58 1.51
C ILE A 52 2.38 6.66 0.69
N LEU A 53 1.64 7.66 0.18
CA LEU A 53 2.22 8.81 -0.52
C LEU A 53 3.16 9.61 0.39
N ALA A 54 2.76 9.87 1.63
CA ALA A 54 3.59 10.57 2.61
C ALA A 54 4.87 9.80 2.93
N VAL A 55 4.77 8.49 3.19
CA VAL A 55 5.94 7.61 3.41
C VAL A 55 6.86 7.65 2.20
N ALA A 56 6.33 7.41 0.99
CA ALA A 56 7.12 7.44 -0.24
C ALA A 56 7.85 8.77 -0.42
N TYR A 57 7.15 9.89 -0.18
CA TYR A 57 7.73 11.23 -0.24
C TYR A 57 8.85 11.42 0.78
N LEU A 58 8.65 11.03 2.03
CA LEU A 58 9.62 11.23 3.11
C LEU A 58 10.84 10.32 2.98
N THR A 59 10.66 9.08 2.50
CA THR A 59 11.75 8.09 2.40
C THR A 59 12.51 8.15 1.07
N LEU A 60 12.03 8.90 0.08
CA LEU A 60 12.67 9.03 -1.24
C LEU A 60 14.17 9.38 -1.17
N PRO A 61 14.63 10.33 -0.33
CA PRO A 61 16.05 10.66 -0.20
C PRO A 61 16.91 9.50 0.30
N TRP A 62 16.34 8.52 1.02
CA TRP A 62 17.09 7.38 1.54
C TRP A 62 17.54 6.42 0.44
N PHE A 63 16.82 6.39 -0.68
CA PHE A 63 17.12 5.56 -1.84
C PHE A 63 18.25 6.13 -2.70
N GLY A 64 18.59 7.41 -2.51
CA GLY A 64 19.55 8.14 -3.32
C GLY A 64 18.97 8.62 -4.66
N PRO A 65 19.77 9.33 -5.48
CA PRO A 65 19.34 9.81 -6.78
C PRO A 65 19.18 8.62 -7.74
N LEU A 66 17.96 8.41 -8.23
CA LEU A 66 17.64 7.41 -9.22
C LEU A 66 16.96 8.09 -10.42
N PRO A 67 17.08 7.54 -11.64
CA PRO A 67 16.21 7.97 -12.71
C PRO A 67 14.74 7.73 -12.32
N LEU A 68 13.83 8.48 -12.92
CA LEU A 68 12.40 8.36 -12.67
C LEU A 68 11.85 6.92 -12.86
N THR A 69 12.42 6.18 -13.82
CA THR A 69 12.15 4.75 -14.04
C THR A 69 12.56 3.87 -12.86
N GLY A 70 13.59 4.26 -12.11
CA GLY A 70 14.02 3.60 -10.88
C GLY A 70 13.00 3.74 -9.75
N TYR A 71 12.42 4.93 -9.57
CA TYR A 71 11.32 5.12 -8.60
C TYR A 71 10.06 4.37 -9.03
N ALA A 72 9.73 4.34 -10.33
CA ALA A 72 8.65 3.50 -10.83
C ALA A 72 8.89 2.01 -10.50
N ALA A 73 10.11 1.51 -10.68
CA ALA A 73 10.46 0.13 -10.34
C ALA A 73 10.33 -0.17 -8.84
N ILE A 74 10.66 0.79 -7.96
CA ILE A 74 10.44 0.66 -6.51
C ILE A 74 8.95 0.47 -6.21
N GLY A 75 8.08 1.29 -6.81
CA GLY A 75 6.64 1.19 -6.59
C GLY A 75 6.05 -0.13 -7.09
N ILE A 76 6.46 -0.59 -8.28
CA ILE A 76 6.10 -1.92 -8.78
C ILE A 76 6.60 -3.03 -7.84
N GLY A 77 7.82 -2.89 -7.30
CA GLY A 77 8.36 -3.80 -6.29
C GLY A 77 7.49 -3.88 -5.04
N TRP A 78 7.06 -2.73 -4.50
CA TRP A 78 6.12 -2.68 -3.38
C TRP A 78 4.78 -3.30 -3.70
N LEU A 79 4.21 -3.05 -4.88
CA LEU A 79 2.97 -3.70 -5.32
C LEU A 79 3.12 -5.23 -5.32
N CYS A 80 4.17 -5.76 -5.94
CA CYS A 80 4.43 -7.20 -5.98
C CYS A 80 4.58 -7.80 -4.58
N LEU A 81 5.31 -7.13 -3.68
CA LEU A 81 5.44 -7.56 -2.29
C LEU A 81 4.10 -7.54 -1.54
N THR A 82 3.30 -6.50 -1.74
CA THR A 82 1.96 -6.39 -1.12
C THR A 82 1.03 -7.50 -1.59
N LEU A 83 0.97 -7.77 -2.91
CA LEU A 83 0.18 -8.87 -3.45
C LEU A 83 0.68 -10.23 -2.94
N ALA A 84 2.00 -10.46 -2.96
CA ALA A 84 2.58 -11.70 -2.44
C ALA A 84 2.25 -11.90 -0.95
N PHE A 85 2.35 -10.84 -0.15
CA PHE A 85 1.97 -10.86 1.26
C PHE A 85 0.47 -11.15 1.42
N GLU A 86 -0.41 -10.44 0.71
CA GLU A 86 -1.85 -10.60 0.79
C GLU A 86 -2.30 -12.02 0.44
N PHE A 87 -1.84 -12.56 -0.69
CA PHE A 87 -2.21 -13.92 -1.10
C PHE A 87 -1.60 -14.98 -0.19
N SER A 88 -0.34 -14.81 0.25
CA SER A 88 0.28 -15.77 1.17
C SER A 88 -0.43 -15.75 2.52
N PHE A 89 -0.68 -14.57 3.09
CA PHE A 89 -1.37 -14.41 4.36
C PHE A 89 -2.82 -14.89 4.28
N GLY A 90 -3.57 -14.44 3.28
CA GLY A 90 -4.97 -14.81 3.09
C GLY A 90 -5.16 -16.30 2.80
N ARG A 91 -4.30 -16.90 1.96
CA ARG A 91 -4.44 -18.32 1.58
C ARG A 91 -3.86 -19.27 2.62
N VAL A 92 -2.64 -19.01 3.10
CA VAL A 92 -1.89 -19.95 3.95
C VAL A 92 -2.22 -19.74 5.42
N ILE A 93 -2.33 -18.49 5.88
CA ILE A 93 -2.53 -18.19 7.30
C ILE A 93 -4.02 -18.11 7.64
N GLN A 94 -4.83 -17.42 6.83
CA GLN A 94 -6.27 -17.30 7.08
C GLN A 94 -7.10 -18.43 6.46
N GLY A 95 -6.50 -19.26 5.59
CA GLY A 95 -7.19 -20.39 4.96
C GLY A 95 -8.29 -20.00 3.96
N LYS A 96 -8.33 -18.74 3.52
CA LYS A 96 -9.40 -18.22 2.65
C LYS A 96 -9.37 -18.85 1.26
N PRO A 97 -10.52 -19.18 0.67
CA PRO A 97 -10.59 -19.67 -0.70
C PRO A 97 -10.36 -18.51 -1.69
N TRP A 98 -9.91 -18.84 -2.90
CA TRP A 98 -9.62 -17.85 -3.95
C TRP A 98 -10.76 -16.86 -4.23
N PRO A 99 -12.04 -17.28 -4.33
CA PRO A 99 -13.13 -16.35 -4.58
C PRO A 99 -13.25 -15.26 -3.52
N GLU A 100 -13.04 -15.61 -2.23
CA GLU A 100 -13.10 -14.65 -1.13
C GLU A 100 -11.96 -13.62 -1.21
N LEU A 101 -10.75 -14.05 -1.61
CA LEU A 101 -9.62 -13.14 -1.82
C LEU A 101 -9.89 -12.16 -2.97
N PHE A 102 -10.55 -12.62 -4.04
CA PHE A 102 -10.90 -11.77 -5.17
C PHE A 102 -12.03 -10.80 -4.89
N GLU A 103 -12.84 -10.99 -3.84
CA GLU A 103 -13.90 -10.03 -3.48
C GLU A 103 -13.34 -8.64 -3.17
N ALA A 104 -12.11 -8.57 -2.63
CA ALA A 104 -11.44 -7.31 -2.35
C ALA A 104 -11.21 -6.45 -3.62
N TYR A 105 -11.26 -7.06 -4.81
CA TYR A 105 -10.99 -6.42 -6.09
C TYR A 105 -12.25 -5.98 -6.85
N LEU A 106 -13.44 -6.31 -6.33
CA LEU A 106 -14.71 -6.07 -7.02
C LEU A 106 -15.34 -4.71 -6.73
N PHE A 107 -14.66 -3.82 -5.98
CA PHE A 107 -15.18 -2.50 -5.60
C PHE A 107 -16.55 -2.52 -4.90
N ARG A 108 -16.87 -3.62 -4.21
CA ARG A 108 -18.14 -3.76 -3.46
C ARG A 108 -18.03 -3.16 -2.07
N ASP A 109 -19.17 -2.72 -1.54
CA ASP A 109 -19.30 -2.17 -0.17
C ASP A 109 -18.29 -1.06 0.17
N GLY A 110 -17.93 -0.21 -0.81
CA GLY A 110 -16.96 0.86 -0.60
C GLY A 110 -15.51 0.39 -0.49
N ASN A 111 -15.21 -0.88 -0.78
CA ASN A 111 -13.85 -1.38 -0.77
C ASN A 111 -13.06 -0.89 -1.99
N ILE A 112 -12.21 0.12 -1.78
CA ILE A 112 -11.36 0.70 -2.82
C ILE A 112 -9.94 0.11 -2.82
N TRP A 113 -9.77 -1.12 -2.35
CA TRP A 113 -8.46 -1.77 -2.26
C TRP A 113 -7.62 -1.71 -3.54
N PRO A 114 -8.17 -1.92 -4.76
CA PRO A 114 -7.37 -1.78 -5.98
C PRO A 114 -6.82 -0.37 -6.21
N VAL A 115 -7.49 0.68 -5.72
CA VAL A 115 -6.97 2.06 -5.75
C VAL A 115 -5.76 2.18 -4.83
N VAL A 116 -5.81 1.61 -3.63
CA VAL A 116 -4.69 1.62 -2.69
C VAL A 116 -3.48 0.90 -3.30
N LEU A 117 -3.69 -0.22 -4.00
CA LEU A 117 -2.64 -0.93 -4.73
C LEU A 117 -2.04 -0.08 -5.86
N LEU A 118 -2.88 0.61 -6.62
CA LEU A 118 -2.43 1.55 -7.67
C LEU A 118 -1.62 2.70 -7.07
N VAL A 119 -2.09 3.29 -5.96
CA VAL A 119 -1.35 4.33 -5.25
C VAL A 119 -0.01 3.80 -4.75
N THR A 120 0.04 2.58 -4.20
CA THR A 120 1.29 1.93 -3.78
C THR A 120 2.29 1.84 -4.93
N ALA A 121 1.83 1.45 -6.12
CA ALA A 121 2.66 1.34 -7.31
C ALA A 121 3.17 2.70 -7.82
N LEU A 122 2.35 3.74 -7.73
CA LEU A 122 2.67 5.07 -8.27
C LEU A 122 3.34 6.00 -7.25
N ALA A 123 3.25 5.70 -5.96
CA ALA A 123 3.65 6.63 -4.90
C ALA A 123 5.12 7.08 -4.99
N PRO A 124 6.12 6.21 -5.23
CA PRO A 124 7.50 6.65 -5.36
C PRO A 124 7.72 7.53 -6.59
N TYR A 125 7.05 7.23 -7.71
CA TYR A 125 7.12 8.02 -8.93
C TYR A 125 6.51 9.41 -8.73
N ILE A 126 5.32 9.47 -8.14
CA ILE A 126 4.63 10.74 -7.84
C ILE A 126 5.48 11.57 -6.87
N ALA A 127 6.01 10.93 -5.82
CA ALA A 127 6.90 11.58 -4.86
C ALA A 127 8.15 12.20 -5.53
N ALA A 128 8.77 11.48 -6.48
CA ALA A 128 9.91 11.98 -7.24
C ALA A 128 9.53 13.21 -8.06
N LYS A 129 8.42 13.13 -8.81
CA LYS A 129 7.90 14.25 -9.60
C LYS A 129 7.61 15.49 -8.74
N VAL A 130 6.95 15.31 -7.60
CA VAL A 130 6.61 16.41 -6.67
C VAL A 130 7.87 17.05 -6.07
N ARG A 131 8.93 16.27 -5.85
CA ARG A 131 10.24 16.79 -5.40
C ARG A 131 11.07 17.44 -6.51
N GLY A 132 10.60 17.41 -7.75
CA GLY A 132 11.34 17.93 -8.91
C GLY A 132 12.50 17.05 -9.36
N TRP A 133 12.44 15.74 -9.10
CA TRP A 133 13.44 14.75 -9.49
C TRP A 133 13.07 14.01 -10.79
#